data_AF-A0A0G4GD34-F1
#
_entry.id   AF-A0A0G4GD34-F1
#
_cell.length_a   1.000
_cell.length_b   1.000
_cell.length_c   1.000
_cell.angle_alpha   90.00
_cell.angle_beta   90.00
_cell.angle_gamma   90.00
#
_symmetry.space_group_name_H-M   'P 1'
#
loop_
_entity.id
_entity.type
_entity.pdbx_description
1 polymer ?
#
loop_
_entity_poly.entity_id
_entity_poly.type
_entity_poly.pdbx_seq_one_letter_code
_entity_poly.pdbx_strand_id
1 'polypeptide(L)'
;MRDTGWRNGRRPSRSTSVGLAVVLLLLTCAQSNRDEIPFWNFPLIMAHDAGTGYLEYKKMNPAVRWSKTQKEGVTSQLNCGARAFDIRPRVTETGEVIMHHTVSIYKPVVDVVAEAIDWLSQHPQEMVVMYLSHFEGPRPKSSGRSRKAALSVSREEAKNTTISVLEGRGLRVITECVELHGLTYGEVRQLPAARLPSGGSLLVLADCVHENWDPSVKCYGRMPKRALGGPEMTPEVAEALPDERPQGAGGVFPSGEVDLDCLEADEEFAFLREGFTEGEGGGREVELEDAIPEEGTFRGTDVGSRRGRGAQDIAEVYLAEEEEEGGESYTLSQWPYTLIPRGFFLRQLELHWKTRGAKDLECPPSSSLPLTRAEALKRKAVSRSGLYSCWYAPTRHIPYARLKGYMRKVSGTFHKFSRGKSFVPPWILQLHWQYDMSSVCAGLSCNSSILLDVVRSKVNVWAARHVADLALLPALNFLQVDDVCAAEGGQLLSEAVELRIQRLEILGVVKESVH
;
A
#
# COMPACT_ATOMS: atom_id res chain seq x y z
N MET A 1 39.26 -59.10 60.31
CA MET A 1 39.47 -57.70 60.73
C MET A 1 38.36 -56.85 60.11
N ARG A 2 37.58 -56.16 60.96
CA ARG A 2 36.76 -54.94 60.78
C ARG A 2 36.17 -54.69 59.37
N ASP A 3 34.87 -54.78 59.12
CA ASP A 3 33.73 -53.98 59.63
C ASP A 3 33.73 -52.50 59.22
N THR A 4 32.52 -51.98 58.95
CA THR A 4 32.08 -50.68 58.37
C THR A 4 32.08 -50.62 56.83
N GLY A 5 31.00 -50.39 56.09
CA GLY A 5 29.64 -49.94 56.41
C GLY A 5 29.28 -48.74 55.54
N TRP A 6 28.49 -48.92 54.45
CA TRP A 6 27.63 -47.86 53.92
C TRP A 6 26.54 -48.41 52.99
N ARG A 7 25.29 -48.32 53.47
CA ARG A 7 24.06 -48.61 52.73
C ARG A 7 23.64 -47.34 51.99
N ASN A 8 23.51 -47.39 50.67
CA ASN A 8 22.75 -46.39 49.90
C ASN A 8 21.56 -47.07 49.22
N GLY A 9 20.42 -46.99 49.89
CA GLY A 9 19.12 -47.39 49.34
C GLY A 9 18.65 -46.37 48.31
N ARG A 10 18.73 -46.72 47.02
CA ARG A 10 18.05 -45.98 45.95
C ARG A 10 16.59 -46.42 45.92
N ARG A 11 15.69 -45.57 46.40
CA ARG A 11 14.25 -45.69 46.11
C ARG A 11 14.01 -45.31 44.64
N PRO A 12 13.22 -46.06 43.87
CA PRO A 12 12.83 -45.66 42.52
C PRO A 12 11.94 -44.41 42.62
N SER A 13 12.39 -43.29 42.03
CA SER A 13 11.60 -42.08 41.93
C SER A 13 10.41 -42.33 41.00
N ARG A 14 9.26 -42.63 41.59
CA ARG A 14 7.97 -42.54 40.88
C ARG A 14 7.66 -41.06 40.66
N SER A 15 7.12 -40.74 39.49
CA SER A 15 6.36 -39.52 39.16
C SER A 15 7.13 -38.29 38.65
N THR A 16 7.62 -38.36 37.40
CA THR A 16 7.84 -37.16 36.56
C THR A 16 7.03 -37.19 35.25
N SER A 17 6.39 -38.31 34.90
CA SER A 17 5.71 -38.49 33.61
C SER A 17 4.31 -37.86 33.52
N VAL A 18 3.68 -37.51 34.64
CA VAL A 18 2.30 -36.95 34.65
C VAL A 18 2.31 -35.43 34.41
N GLY A 19 3.36 -34.72 34.84
CA GLY A 19 3.46 -33.26 34.67
C GLY A 19 3.68 -32.83 33.21
N LEU A 20 4.45 -33.61 32.44
CA LEU A 20 4.74 -33.29 31.03
C LEU A 20 3.52 -33.48 30.13
N ALA A 21 2.66 -34.47 30.43
CA ALA A 21 1.45 -34.74 29.66
C ALA A 21 0.38 -33.64 29.84
N VAL A 22 0.26 -33.04 31.03
CA VAL A 22 -0.70 -31.95 31.29
C VAL A 22 -0.28 -30.65 30.61
N VAL A 23 1.03 -30.35 30.57
CA VAL A 23 1.54 -29.17 29.85
C VAL A 23 1.37 -29.34 28.33
N LEU A 24 1.60 -30.54 27.78
CA LEU A 24 1.34 -30.81 26.36
C LEU A 24 -0.17 -30.76 26.01
N LEU A 25 -1.06 -31.24 26.88
CA LEU A 25 -2.52 -31.23 26.63
C LEU A 25 -3.12 -29.81 26.67
N LEU A 26 -2.57 -28.93 27.51
CA LEU A 26 -3.01 -27.52 27.59
C LEU A 26 -2.54 -26.70 26.36
N LEU A 27 -1.50 -27.14 25.66
CA LEU A 27 -1.01 -26.51 24.43
C LEU A 27 -1.80 -26.92 23.17
N THR A 28 -2.57 -28.02 23.20
CA THR A 28 -3.21 -28.57 21.99
C THR A 28 -4.63 -28.08 21.70
N CYS A 29 -5.25 -27.26 22.56
CA CYS A 29 -6.63 -26.77 22.35
C CYS A 29 -6.83 -25.27 22.51
N ALA A 30 -5.77 -24.47 22.67
CA ALA A 30 -5.88 -23.03 22.49
C ALA A 30 -6.04 -22.75 20.98
N GLN A 31 -7.26 -22.96 20.46
CA GLN A 31 -7.64 -22.43 19.15
C GLN A 31 -7.33 -20.93 19.17
N SER A 32 -6.49 -20.50 18.23
CA SER A 32 -6.05 -19.10 18.17
C SER A 32 -7.30 -18.22 18.09
N ASN A 33 -7.45 -17.30 19.03
CA ASN A 33 -8.67 -16.50 19.12
C ASN A 33 -8.66 -15.28 18.19
N ARG A 34 -7.88 -15.35 17.10
CA ARG A 34 -7.79 -14.33 16.04
C ARG A 34 -9.16 -13.87 15.54
N ASP A 35 -10.11 -14.80 15.52
CA ASP A 35 -11.45 -14.57 15.00
C ASP A 35 -12.28 -13.69 15.95
N GLU A 36 -11.92 -13.55 17.23
CA GLU A 36 -12.58 -12.64 18.18
C GLU A 36 -12.00 -11.21 18.20
N ILE A 37 -10.85 -10.99 17.56
CA ILE A 37 -10.27 -9.64 17.50
C ILE A 37 -11.23 -8.74 16.70
N PRO A 38 -11.65 -7.57 17.25
CA PRO A 38 -12.53 -6.65 16.53
C PRO A 38 -11.93 -6.27 15.17
N PHE A 39 -12.74 -6.32 14.10
CA PHE A 39 -12.24 -6.08 12.74
C PHE A 39 -11.59 -4.69 12.59
N TRP A 40 -12.12 -3.68 13.29
CA TRP A 40 -11.56 -2.32 13.29
C TRP A 40 -10.13 -2.25 13.89
N ASN A 41 -9.67 -3.30 14.58
CA ASN A 41 -8.36 -3.43 15.22
C ASN A 41 -7.59 -4.70 14.80
N PHE A 42 -8.05 -5.39 13.76
CA PHE A 42 -7.33 -6.53 13.20
C PHE A 42 -6.28 -6.02 12.19
N PRO A 43 -4.98 -6.21 12.45
CA PRO A 43 -3.94 -5.66 11.58
C PRO A 43 -3.83 -6.47 10.27
N LEU A 44 -3.97 -5.81 9.12
CA LEU A 44 -3.73 -6.39 7.80
C LEU A 44 -2.73 -5.55 7.01
N ILE A 45 -1.80 -6.19 6.31
CA ILE A 45 -0.93 -5.50 5.35
C ILE A 45 -1.75 -5.16 4.11
N MET A 46 -1.77 -3.87 3.77
CA MET A 46 -2.42 -3.34 2.57
C MET A 46 -1.38 -2.92 1.53
N ALA A 47 -1.52 -3.39 0.30
CA ALA A 47 -0.73 -2.88 -0.82
C ALA A 47 -1.28 -1.51 -1.26
N HIS A 48 -0.46 -0.46 -1.16
CA HIS A 48 -0.80 0.88 -1.69
C HIS A 48 -0.84 0.87 -3.21
N ASP A 49 -1.90 1.44 -3.80
CA ASP A 49 -2.07 1.52 -5.25
C ASP A 49 -1.75 0.18 -5.94
N ALA A 50 -2.37 -0.89 -5.44
CA ALA A 50 -1.96 -2.27 -5.66
C ALA A 50 -1.86 -2.65 -7.15
N GLY A 51 -2.73 -2.06 -7.98
CA GLY A 51 -2.74 -2.27 -9.42
C GLY A 51 -1.48 -1.82 -10.14
N THR A 52 -0.64 -0.97 -9.54
CA THR A 52 0.57 -0.47 -10.23
C THR A 52 1.62 -1.55 -10.48
N GLY A 53 1.50 -2.70 -9.81
CA GLY A 53 2.27 -3.91 -10.10
C GLY A 53 2.23 -4.33 -11.57
N TYR A 54 1.08 -4.14 -12.22
CA TYR A 54 0.86 -4.49 -13.63
C TYR A 54 1.44 -3.46 -14.62
N LEU A 55 2.02 -2.35 -14.15
CA LEU A 55 2.70 -1.40 -15.04
C LEU A 55 4.04 -1.97 -15.53
N GLU A 56 4.22 -2.08 -16.84
CA GLU A 56 5.51 -2.46 -17.42
C GLU A 56 6.49 -1.29 -17.46
N TYR A 57 7.75 -1.54 -17.06
CA TYR A 57 8.83 -0.55 -17.09
C TYR A 57 9.38 -0.25 -18.50
N LYS A 58 8.96 -1.00 -19.52
CA LYS A 58 9.65 -1.11 -20.82
C LYS A 58 9.82 0.21 -21.58
N LYS A 59 9.21 1.31 -21.14
CA LYS A 59 9.46 2.66 -21.67
C LYS A 59 9.55 3.59 -20.46
N MET A 60 10.71 4.23 -20.25
CA MET A 60 11.01 5.18 -19.16
C MET A 60 10.13 6.45 -19.20
N ASN A 61 8.81 6.29 -19.16
CA ASN A 61 7.89 7.40 -18.96
C ASN A 61 8.03 7.83 -17.49
N PRO A 62 8.49 9.07 -17.21
CA PRO A 62 8.62 9.58 -15.85
C PRO A 62 7.33 9.43 -15.04
N ALA A 63 6.17 9.57 -15.69
CA ALA A 63 4.88 9.37 -15.04
C ALA A 63 4.71 7.91 -14.58
N VAL A 64 4.98 6.92 -15.43
CA VAL A 64 4.89 5.50 -15.05
C VAL A 64 5.86 5.17 -13.91
N ARG A 65 7.10 5.68 -14.00
CA ARG A 65 8.11 5.47 -12.95
C ARG A 65 7.67 6.00 -11.58
N TRP A 66 6.98 7.14 -11.54
CA TRP A 66 6.51 7.77 -10.30
C TRP A 66 5.06 7.41 -9.94
N SER A 67 4.36 6.69 -10.81
CA SER A 67 3.09 6.05 -10.51
C SER A 67 3.26 4.65 -9.92
N LYS A 68 4.40 3.99 -10.12
CA LYS A 68 4.57 2.59 -9.70
C LYS A 68 4.92 2.48 -8.21
N THR A 69 4.04 1.86 -7.43
CA THR A 69 4.14 1.67 -5.97
C THR A 69 4.34 0.21 -5.56
N GLN A 70 4.01 -0.75 -6.43
CA GLN A 70 4.23 -2.18 -6.24
C GLN A 70 5.09 -2.76 -7.37
N LYS A 71 5.97 -3.71 -7.09
CA LYS A 71 6.80 -4.38 -8.12
C LYS A 71 5.97 -5.36 -8.97
N GLU A 72 5.15 -6.16 -8.29
CA GLU A 72 4.45 -7.34 -8.82
C GLU A 72 2.92 -7.19 -8.77
N GLY A 73 2.18 -8.03 -9.50
CA GLY A 73 0.70 -8.08 -9.47
C GLY A 73 0.11 -8.66 -8.17
N VAL A 74 -1.23 -8.67 -8.06
CA VAL A 74 -1.94 -9.01 -6.81
C VAL A 74 -1.64 -10.42 -6.30
N THR A 75 -1.57 -11.43 -7.17
CA THR A 75 -1.23 -12.80 -6.74
C THR A 75 0.13 -12.88 -6.05
N SER A 76 1.16 -12.21 -6.58
CA SER A 76 2.47 -12.15 -5.94
C SER A 76 2.42 -11.36 -4.64
N GLN A 77 1.68 -10.25 -4.59
CA GLN A 77 1.49 -9.47 -3.37
C GLN A 77 0.83 -10.30 -2.26
N LEU A 78 -0.15 -11.15 -2.58
CA LEU A 78 -0.76 -12.12 -1.64
C LEU A 78 0.28 -13.09 -1.08
N ASN A 79 1.14 -13.63 -1.95
CA ASN A 79 2.24 -14.53 -1.55
C ASN A 79 3.29 -13.84 -0.67
N CYS A 80 3.44 -12.52 -0.79
CA CYS A 80 4.29 -11.70 0.07
C CYS A 80 3.63 -11.28 1.40
N GLY A 81 2.40 -11.74 1.67
CA GLY A 81 1.71 -11.50 2.94
C GLY A 81 0.72 -10.33 2.93
N ALA A 82 0.50 -9.65 1.81
CA ALA A 82 -0.60 -8.70 1.72
C ALA A 82 -1.94 -9.43 1.86
N ARG A 83 -2.88 -8.81 2.59
CA ARG A 83 -4.26 -9.30 2.77
C ARG A 83 -5.30 -8.21 2.54
N ALA A 84 -4.85 -7.01 2.20
CA ALA A 84 -5.69 -5.91 1.77
C ALA A 84 -5.10 -5.20 0.55
N PHE A 85 -5.94 -4.62 -0.30
CA PHE A 85 -5.52 -3.97 -1.55
C PHE A 85 -6.25 -2.66 -1.74
N ASP A 86 -5.49 -1.57 -1.95
CA ASP A 86 -6.03 -0.30 -2.43
C ASP A 86 -6.13 -0.34 -3.95
N ILE A 87 -7.36 -0.50 -4.44
CA ILE A 87 -7.70 -0.59 -5.86
C ILE A 87 -8.39 0.72 -6.23
N ARG A 88 -7.87 1.40 -7.27
CA ARG A 88 -8.40 2.67 -7.74
C ARG A 88 -9.06 2.52 -9.11
N PRO A 89 -10.38 2.35 -9.18
CA PRO A 89 -11.07 2.02 -10.42
C PRO A 89 -11.23 3.25 -11.32
N ARG A 90 -11.27 2.98 -12.62
CA ARG A 90 -11.48 3.97 -13.66
C ARG A 90 -12.40 3.40 -14.73
N VAL A 91 -13.48 4.12 -15.05
CA VAL A 91 -14.34 3.80 -16.19
C VAL A 91 -13.74 4.42 -17.44
N THR A 92 -13.53 3.59 -18.46
CA THR A 92 -13.01 4.01 -19.76
C THR A 92 -14.12 4.55 -20.67
N GLU A 93 -13.76 5.12 -21.82
CA GLU A 93 -14.73 5.59 -22.83
C GLU A 93 -15.64 4.46 -23.35
N THR A 94 -15.22 3.20 -23.25
CA THR A 94 -15.98 2.02 -23.69
C THR A 94 -16.83 1.41 -22.56
N GLY A 95 -16.82 2.00 -21.36
CA GLY A 95 -17.51 1.47 -20.18
C GLY A 95 -16.74 0.37 -19.43
N GLU A 96 -15.55 -0.03 -19.92
CA GLU A 96 -14.70 -0.97 -19.19
C GLU A 96 -14.16 -0.35 -17.89
N VAL A 97 -14.11 -1.13 -16.81
CA VAL A 97 -13.56 -0.71 -15.53
C VAL A 97 -12.14 -1.25 -15.37
N ILE A 98 -11.16 -0.36 -15.54
CA ILE A 98 -9.73 -0.63 -15.37
C ILE A 98 -9.22 0.03 -14.08
N MET A 99 -7.94 -0.16 -13.75
CA MET A 99 -7.31 0.55 -12.63
C MET A 99 -6.60 1.84 -13.09
N HIS A 100 -6.30 2.73 -12.16
CA HIS A 100 -5.46 3.90 -12.42
C HIS A 100 -4.64 4.30 -11.19
N HIS A 101 -3.52 4.98 -11.43
CA HIS A 101 -2.81 5.75 -10.42
C HIS A 101 -1.95 6.81 -11.12
N THR A 102 -2.47 8.04 -11.25
CA THR A 102 -1.95 9.11 -12.14
C THR A 102 -1.98 8.76 -13.65
N VAL A 103 -1.59 7.54 -14.02
CA VAL A 103 -1.69 6.90 -15.33
C VAL A 103 -2.75 5.80 -15.33
N SER A 104 -3.29 5.46 -16.49
CA SER A 104 -4.16 4.29 -16.64
C SER A 104 -3.35 2.99 -16.55
N ILE A 105 -3.92 2.01 -15.88
CA ILE A 105 -3.39 0.65 -15.76
C ILE A 105 -4.39 -0.24 -16.46
N TYR A 106 -4.06 -0.69 -17.69
CA TYR A 106 -4.95 -1.47 -18.56
C TYR A 106 -5.08 -2.94 -18.12
N LYS A 107 -5.39 -3.12 -16.85
CA LYS A 107 -5.77 -4.39 -16.22
C LYS A 107 -7.19 -4.19 -15.69
N PRO A 108 -8.19 -4.93 -16.21
CA PRO A 108 -9.57 -4.84 -15.74
C PRO A 108 -9.67 -5.16 -14.24
N VAL A 109 -10.51 -4.42 -13.51
CA VAL A 109 -10.73 -4.68 -12.07
C VAL A 109 -11.27 -6.09 -11.85
N VAL A 110 -12.16 -6.56 -12.74
CA VAL A 110 -12.72 -7.93 -12.67
C VAL A 110 -11.65 -9.03 -12.77
N ASP A 111 -10.56 -8.79 -13.50
CA ASP A 111 -9.48 -9.78 -13.63
C ASP A 111 -8.63 -9.84 -12.36
N VAL A 112 -8.39 -8.69 -11.73
CA VAL A 112 -7.66 -8.62 -10.45
C VAL A 112 -8.46 -9.29 -9.33
N VAL A 113 -9.77 -9.09 -9.34
CA VAL A 113 -10.71 -9.77 -8.44
C VAL A 113 -10.68 -11.28 -8.66
N ALA A 114 -10.71 -11.72 -9.91
CA ALA A 114 -10.61 -13.15 -10.25
C ALA A 114 -9.29 -13.76 -9.75
N GLU A 115 -8.15 -13.07 -9.92
CA GLU A 115 -6.86 -13.54 -9.39
C GLU A 115 -6.89 -13.76 -7.87
N ALA A 116 -7.52 -12.86 -7.11
CA ALA A 116 -7.65 -13.02 -5.66
C ALA A 116 -8.61 -14.16 -5.27
N ILE A 117 -9.71 -14.35 -6.01
CA ILE A 117 -10.63 -15.48 -5.80
C ILE A 117 -9.93 -16.80 -6.09
N ASP A 118 -9.16 -16.89 -7.17
CA ASP A 118 -8.39 -18.08 -7.54
C ASP A 118 -7.35 -18.41 -6.46
N TRP A 119 -6.68 -17.38 -5.92
CA TRP A 119 -5.76 -17.55 -4.79
C TRP A 119 -6.50 -18.01 -3.51
N LEU A 120 -7.64 -17.42 -3.18
CA LEU A 120 -8.46 -17.81 -2.01
C LEU A 120 -9.02 -19.23 -2.09
N SER A 121 -9.30 -19.73 -3.30
CA SER A 121 -9.71 -21.12 -3.50
C SER A 121 -8.64 -22.13 -3.05
N GLN A 122 -7.37 -21.73 -3.12
CA GLN A 122 -6.21 -22.51 -2.68
C GLN A 122 -5.88 -22.25 -1.19
N HIS A 123 -6.47 -21.22 -0.59
CA HIS A 123 -6.20 -20.77 0.78
C HIS A 123 -7.53 -20.53 1.54
N PRO A 124 -8.34 -21.58 1.76
CA PRO A 124 -9.74 -21.42 2.19
C PRO A 124 -9.93 -20.86 3.61
N GLN A 125 -8.86 -20.79 4.40
CA GLN A 125 -8.79 -20.20 5.74
C GLN A 125 -8.48 -18.70 5.74
N GLU A 126 -8.06 -18.14 4.60
CA GLU A 126 -7.64 -16.75 4.48
C GLU A 126 -8.81 -15.83 4.16
N MET A 127 -8.58 -14.54 4.39
CA MET A 127 -9.46 -13.47 3.92
C MET A 127 -8.64 -12.41 3.20
N VAL A 128 -9.21 -11.88 2.12
CA VAL A 128 -8.68 -10.74 1.39
C VAL A 128 -9.68 -9.59 1.46
N VAL A 129 -9.17 -8.38 1.67
CA VAL A 129 -9.95 -7.14 1.61
C VAL A 129 -9.57 -6.36 0.35
N MET A 130 -10.54 -6.05 -0.50
CA MET A 130 -10.36 -5.11 -1.62
C MET A 130 -11.04 -3.80 -1.27
N TYR A 131 -10.25 -2.75 -1.09
CA TYR A 131 -10.74 -1.41 -0.88
C TYR A 131 -10.74 -0.65 -2.21
N LEU A 132 -11.94 -0.31 -2.68
CA LEU A 132 -12.18 0.48 -3.87
C LEU A 132 -12.28 1.96 -3.49
N SER A 133 -11.41 2.78 -4.07
CA SER A 133 -11.24 4.18 -3.72
C SER A 133 -10.96 5.03 -4.97
N HIS A 134 -10.97 6.37 -4.82
CA HIS A 134 -10.54 7.32 -5.86
C HIS A 134 -11.16 7.11 -7.25
N PHE A 135 -12.43 6.69 -7.35
CA PHE A 135 -13.09 6.37 -8.62
C PHE A 135 -12.97 7.50 -9.67
N GLU A 136 -12.52 7.15 -10.88
CA GLU A 136 -12.35 8.11 -11.98
C GLU A 136 -13.23 7.77 -13.20
N GLY A 137 -13.87 8.77 -13.79
CA GLY A 137 -14.56 8.65 -15.08
C GLY A 137 -13.60 8.68 -16.30
N PRO A 138 -14.15 8.62 -17.52
CA PRO A 138 -13.38 8.81 -18.75
C PRO A 138 -12.70 10.19 -18.75
N ARG A 139 -11.44 10.25 -19.22
CA ARG A 139 -10.71 11.51 -19.33
C ARG A 139 -11.11 12.13 -20.66
N PRO A 140 -11.48 13.42 -20.69
CA PRO A 140 -11.75 14.09 -21.95
C PRO A 140 -10.48 14.06 -22.82
N LYS A 141 -10.63 13.72 -24.11
CA LYS A 141 -9.53 13.76 -25.09
C LYS A 141 -8.95 15.17 -25.13
N SER A 142 -7.69 15.31 -24.75
CA SER A 142 -7.03 16.60 -24.55
C SER A 142 -6.70 17.38 -25.84
N SER A 143 -7.23 17.01 -27.01
CA SER A 143 -6.70 17.43 -28.31
C SER A 143 -7.61 18.27 -29.21
N GLY A 144 -8.80 18.72 -28.76
CA GLY A 144 -9.70 19.51 -29.61
C GLY A 144 -10.13 20.84 -28.99
N ARG A 145 -9.97 21.96 -29.73
CA ARG A 145 -10.51 23.30 -29.38
C ARG A 145 -12.03 23.34 -29.21
N SER A 146 -12.74 22.26 -29.52
CA SER A 146 -14.17 22.13 -29.28
C SER A 146 -14.37 21.34 -27.98
N ARG A 147 -14.36 22.05 -26.84
CA ARG A 147 -14.83 21.54 -25.55
C ARG A 147 -16.36 21.37 -25.56
N LYS A 148 -16.92 20.73 -26.59
CA LYS A 148 -18.29 20.22 -26.47
C LYS A 148 -18.23 19.20 -25.35
N ALA A 149 -19.07 19.40 -24.33
CA ALA A 149 -19.15 18.62 -23.11
C ALA A 149 -19.02 17.13 -23.40
N ALA A 150 -17.78 16.61 -23.37
CA ALA A 150 -17.59 15.18 -23.23
C ALA A 150 -18.23 14.86 -21.89
N LEU A 151 -19.23 13.98 -21.90
CA LEU A 151 -19.93 13.52 -20.70
C LEU A 151 -18.87 13.18 -19.65
N SER A 152 -18.71 14.06 -18.67
CA SER A 152 -17.83 13.80 -17.54
C SER A 152 -18.62 12.88 -16.63
N VAL A 153 -18.36 11.57 -16.74
CA VAL A 153 -18.85 10.60 -15.76
C VAL A 153 -18.39 11.08 -14.39
N SER A 154 -19.36 11.33 -13.51
CA SER A 154 -19.05 11.79 -12.16
C SER A 154 -18.30 10.70 -11.38
N ARG A 155 -17.60 11.08 -10.29
CA ARG A 155 -16.99 10.09 -9.38
C ARG A 155 -18.02 9.07 -8.90
N GLU A 156 -19.24 9.53 -8.60
CA GLU A 156 -20.33 8.68 -8.12
C GLU A 156 -20.84 7.74 -9.21
N GLU A 157 -20.97 8.22 -10.45
CA GLU A 157 -21.33 7.36 -11.59
C GLU A 157 -20.23 6.32 -11.87
N ALA A 158 -18.94 6.70 -11.76
CA ALA A 158 -17.82 5.76 -11.88
C ALA A 158 -17.80 4.71 -10.76
N LYS A 159 -18.13 5.11 -9.52
CA LYS A 159 -18.32 4.22 -8.37
C LYS A 159 -19.46 3.24 -8.63
N ASN A 160 -20.64 3.71 -8.99
CA ASN A 160 -21.81 2.88 -9.26
C ASN A 160 -21.59 1.93 -10.44
N THR A 161 -20.91 2.39 -11.50
CA THR A 161 -20.51 1.52 -12.61
C THR A 161 -19.58 0.40 -12.14
N THR A 162 -18.58 0.73 -11.31
CA THR A 162 -17.65 -0.26 -10.76
C THR A 162 -18.37 -1.29 -9.88
N ILE A 163 -19.25 -0.82 -8.99
CA ILE A 163 -20.04 -1.69 -8.11
C ILE A 163 -20.91 -2.64 -8.96
N SER A 164 -21.64 -2.10 -9.93
CA SER A 164 -22.51 -2.89 -10.82
C SER A 164 -21.74 -3.98 -11.57
N VAL A 165 -20.53 -3.68 -12.05
CA VAL A 165 -19.66 -4.67 -12.71
C VAL A 165 -19.26 -5.81 -11.78
N LEU A 166 -18.97 -5.53 -10.50
CA LEU A 166 -18.60 -6.54 -9.51
C LEU A 166 -19.82 -7.35 -9.02
N GLU A 167 -20.95 -6.69 -8.79
CA GLU A 167 -22.21 -7.35 -8.44
C GLU A 167 -22.72 -8.26 -9.55
N GLY A 168 -22.50 -7.88 -10.82
CA GLY A 168 -22.72 -8.74 -11.98
C GLY A 168 -21.87 -10.02 -11.99
N ARG A 169 -20.83 -10.11 -11.14
CA ARG A 169 -20.02 -11.31 -10.89
C ARG A 169 -20.39 -12.02 -9.60
N GLY A 170 -21.52 -11.65 -8.97
CA GLY A 170 -22.00 -12.26 -7.73
C GLY A 170 -21.26 -11.78 -6.48
N LEU A 171 -20.52 -10.68 -6.55
CA LEU A 171 -19.80 -10.11 -5.41
C LEU A 171 -20.62 -8.97 -4.80
N ARG A 172 -20.84 -9.03 -3.48
CA ARG A 172 -21.46 -7.92 -2.76
C ARG A 172 -20.39 -6.90 -2.38
N VAL A 173 -20.62 -5.64 -2.74
CA VAL A 173 -19.76 -4.51 -2.35
C VAL A 173 -20.38 -3.79 -1.17
N ILE A 174 -19.64 -3.63 -0.07
CA ILE A 174 -20.08 -2.84 1.08
C ILE A 174 -19.70 -1.39 0.86
N THR A 175 -20.70 -0.52 0.71
CA THR A 175 -20.53 0.94 0.60
C THR A 175 -20.67 1.65 1.95
N GLU A 176 -21.37 1.04 2.91
CA GLU A 176 -21.61 1.62 4.22
C GLU A 176 -20.87 0.82 5.30
N CYS A 177 -19.73 1.34 5.74
CA CYS A 177 -18.88 0.64 6.72
C CYS A 177 -19.55 0.44 8.10
N VAL A 178 -20.74 1.04 8.34
CA VAL A 178 -21.56 0.73 9.51
C VAL A 178 -21.97 -0.75 9.57
N GLU A 179 -22.03 -1.43 8.42
CA GLU A 179 -22.27 -2.88 8.33
C GLU A 179 -21.17 -3.71 9.01
N LEU A 180 -19.97 -3.15 9.15
CA LEU A 180 -18.82 -3.80 9.78
C LEU A 180 -18.69 -3.42 11.26
N HIS A 181 -19.60 -2.59 11.76
CA HIS A 181 -19.50 -2.09 13.12
C HIS A 181 -19.67 -3.21 14.16
N GLY A 182 -18.76 -3.25 15.12
CA GLY A 182 -18.81 -4.22 16.22
C GLY A 182 -18.46 -5.64 15.81
N LEU A 183 -18.32 -5.92 14.51
CA LEU A 183 -17.94 -7.23 14.03
C LEU A 183 -16.47 -7.51 14.35
N THR A 184 -16.24 -8.75 14.73
CA THR A 184 -14.93 -9.36 14.86
C THR A 184 -14.39 -9.79 13.49
N TYR A 185 -13.09 -10.07 13.41
CA TYR A 185 -12.46 -10.57 12.20
C TYR A 185 -13.10 -11.87 11.71
N GLY A 186 -13.45 -12.78 12.63
CA GLY A 186 -14.13 -14.03 12.33
C GLY A 186 -15.54 -13.82 11.78
N GLU A 187 -16.31 -12.91 12.38
CA GLU A 187 -17.66 -12.58 11.88
C GLU A 187 -17.61 -11.98 10.48
N VAL A 188 -16.67 -11.05 10.22
CA VAL A 188 -16.47 -10.46 8.88
C VAL A 188 -16.16 -11.53 7.85
N ARG A 189 -15.32 -12.53 8.19
CA ARG A 189 -15.02 -13.67 7.31
C ARG A 189 -16.24 -14.51 6.95
N GLN A 190 -17.22 -14.59 7.86
CA GLN A 190 -18.44 -15.37 7.67
C GLN A 190 -19.60 -14.57 7.08
N LEU A 191 -19.44 -13.26 6.87
CA LEU A 191 -20.47 -12.46 6.23
C LEU A 191 -20.82 -13.07 4.86
N PRO A 192 -22.13 -13.19 4.52
CA PRO A 192 -22.53 -13.60 3.18
C PRO A 192 -21.96 -12.70 2.07
N ALA A 193 -21.64 -11.44 2.41
CA ALA A 193 -21.00 -10.50 1.52
C ALA A 193 -19.54 -10.85 1.19
N ALA A 194 -18.86 -11.58 2.08
CA ALA A 194 -17.44 -11.89 1.97
C ALA A 194 -17.17 -13.37 1.65
N ARG A 195 -18.00 -14.30 2.12
CA ARG A 195 -17.74 -15.74 1.99
C ARG A 195 -17.84 -16.21 0.54
N LEU A 196 -16.80 -16.86 0.03
CA LEU A 196 -16.79 -17.41 -1.33
C LEU A 196 -17.25 -18.87 -1.34
N PRO A 197 -17.96 -19.33 -2.40
CA PRO A 197 -18.36 -20.74 -2.55
C PRO A 197 -17.17 -21.71 -2.61
N SER A 198 -16.03 -21.27 -3.16
CA SER A 198 -14.79 -22.05 -3.27
C SER A 198 -14.00 -22.16 -1.97
N GLY A 199 -14.46 -21.53 -0.88
CA GLY A 199 -13.68 -21.34 0.34
C GLY A 199 -12.97 -19.99 0.36
N GLY A 200 -12.41 -19.64 1.52
CA GLY A 200 -11.84 -18.30 1.75
C GLY A 200 -12.92 -17.23 1.88
N SER A 201 -12.48 -15.98 2.02
CA SER A 201 -13.39 -14.83 2.11
C SER A 201 -12.79 -13.64 1.36
N LEU A 202 -13.58 -12.98 0.51
CA LEU A 202 -13.22 -11.75 -0.20
C LEU A 202 -14.18 -10.63 0.21
N LEU A 203 -13.72 -9.73 1.05
CA LEU A 203 -14.48 -8.54 1.45
C LEU A 203 -14.19 -7.39 0.48
N VAL A 204 -15.21 -6.87 -0.20
CA VAL A 204 -15.06 -5.70 -1.09
C VAL A 204 -15.70 -4.47 -0.45
N LEU A 205 -14.92 -3.42 -0.23
CA LEU A 205 -15.32 -2.16 0.38
C LEU A 205 -15.25 -1.04 -0.66
N ALA A 206 -16.19 -0.11 -0.66
CA ALA A 206 -16.17 1.05 -1.56
C ALA A 206 -16.33 2.37 -0.79
N ASP A 207 -15.29 3.20 -0.81
CA ASP A 207 -15.29 4.59 -0.30
C ASP A 207 -15.66 4.78 1.18
N CYS A 208 -15.61 3.74 2.02
CA CYS A 208 -16.00 3.83 3.43
C CYS A 208 -14.86 3.62 4.44
N VAL A 209 -13.63 3.41 3.96
CA VAL A 209 -12.43 3.27 4.78
C VAL A 209 -11.82 4.65 5.05
N HIS A 210 -11.46 4.94 6.30
CA HIS A 210 -10.85 6.22 6.66
C HIS A 210 -9.36 6.26 6.30
N GLU A 211 -9.01 6.98 5.23
CA GLU A 211 -7.64 7.23 4.79
C GLU A 211 -6.97 8.31 5.66
N ASN A 212 -5.88 7.97 6.36
CA ASN A 212 -5.16 8.91 7.22
C ASN A 212 -3.98 9.57 6.48
N TRP A 213 -4.22 10.20 5.34
CA TRP A 213 -3.14 10.86 4.59
C TRP A 213 -2.53 12.04 5.36
N ASP A 214 -1.20 12.12 5.40
CA ASP A 214 -0.47 13.22 6.04
C ASP A 214 0.71 13.71 5.17
N PRO A 215 0.62 14.89 4.53
CA PRO A 215 1.65 15.40 3.62
C PRO A 215 2.99 15.72 4.32
N SER A 216 3.01 15.74 5.65
CA SER A 216 4.24 15.94 6.41
C SER A 216 5.11 14.67 6.46
N VAL A 217 4.54 13.51 6.13
CA VAL A 217 5.22 12.20 6.06
C VAL A 217 5.95 12.07 4.72
N LYS A 218 6.91 12.96 4.51
CA LYS A 218 7.74 13.03 3.31
C LYS A 218 9.20 12.77 3.63
N CYS A 219 9.89 12.08 2.72
CA CYS A 219 11.34 11.89 2.77
C CYS A 219 12.14 12.96 2.02
N TYR A 220 11.48 14.00 1.52
CA TYR A 220 12.08 15.13 0.79
C TYR A 220 11.93 16.47 1.53
N GLY A 221 12.69 17.47 1.08
CA GLY A 221 12.69 18.83 1.58
C GLY A 221 13.70 19.09 2.71
N ARG A 222 14.06 20.36 2.92
CA ARG A 222 15.05 20.77 3.92
C ARG A 222 14.64 20.24 5.30
N MET A 223 15.49 19.41 5.88
CA MET A 223 15.48 19.20 7.33
C MET A 223 15.64 20.58 7.99
N PRO A 224 14.74 20.97 8.91
CA PRO A 224 14.92 22.21 9.66
C PRO A 224 16.32 22.17 10.28
N LYS A 225 17.09 23.26 10.21
CA LYS A 225 18.44 23.33 10.79
C LYS A 225 18.50 22.85 12.26
N ARG A 226 17.39 22.96 13.01
CA ARG A 226 17.24 22.44 14.37
C ARG A 226 17.31 20.90 14.48
N ALA A 227 16.91 20.15 13.45
CA ALA A 227 17.04 18.68 13.45
C ALA A 227 18.50 18.20 13.27
N LEU A 228 19.38 19.09 12.77
CA LEU A 228 20.83 18.88 12.68
C LEU A 228 21.59 19.49 13.87
N GLY A 229 20.87 20.02 14.85
CA GLY A 229 21.41 20.75 15.99
C GLY A 229 20.65 20.44 17.27
N GLY A 230 20.45 19.16 17.56
CA GLY A 230 20.38 18.76 18.97
C GLY A 230 21.70 19.20 19.64
N PRO A 231 21.68 19.63 20.91
CA PRO A 231 22.91 19.99 21.61
C PRO A 231 23.91 18.85 21.44
N GLU A 232 25.13 19.21 21.06
CA GLU A 232 26.28 18.32 21.17
C GLU A 232 26.21 17.70 22.58
N MET A 233 25.98 16.38 22.67
CA MET A 233 26.03 15.72 23.97
C MET A 233 27.47 15.89 24.46
N THR A 234 27.67 16.83 25.38
CA THR A 234 28.89 16.84 26.16
C THR A 234 28.92 15.52 26.96
N PRO A 235 30.10 14.94 27.21
CA PRO A 235 30.22 13.69 27.97
C PRO A 235 29.65 13.73 29.40
N GLU A 236 29.18 14.90 29.86
CA GLU A 236 28.79 15.19 31.24
C GLU A 236 27.31 14.95 31.55
N VAL A 237 26.47 14.61 30.55
CA VAL A 237 25.02 14.36 30.75
C VAL A 237 24.66 12.86 30.67
N ALA A 238 25.64 11.98 30.55
CA ALA A 238 25.44 10.52 30.58
C ALA A 238 25.17 9.94 32.00
N GLU A 239 25.25 10.74 33.06
CA GLU A 239 25.18 10.26 34.46
C GLU A 239 23.86 10.52 35.20
N ALA A 240 22.80 11.00 34.55
CA ALA A 240 21.55 11.35 35.23
C ALA A 240 20.28 10.68 34.70
N LEU A 241 20.36 9.39 34.34
CA LEU A 241 19.16 8.55 34.19
C LEU A 241 19.23 7.36 35.17
N PRO A 242 18.20 7.14 36.01
CA PRO A 242 18.21 6.03 36.96
C PRO A 242 18.19 4.68 36.23
N ASP A 243 19.18 3.86 36.57
CA ASP A 243 19.35 2.46 36.16
C ASP A 243 18.25 1.59 36.79
N GLU A 244 17.07 1.55 36.19
CA GLU A 244 16.08 0.51 36.49
C GLU A 244 16.33 -0.72 35.60
N ARG A 245 17.38 -1.47 35.94
CA ARG A 245 17.53 -2.85 35.47
C ARG A 245 16.72 -3.79 36.38
N PRO A 246 15.77 -4.57 35.83
CA PRO A 246 15.15 -5.65 36.58
C PRO A 246 16.19 -6.75 36.83
N GLN A 247 16.45 -7.05 38.10
CA GLN A 247 17.24 -8.20 38.48
C GLN A 247 16.44 -9.49 38.22
N GLY A 248 17.01 -10.38 37.40
CA GLY A 248 16.74 -11.81 37.48
C GLY A 248 15.92 -12.40 36.34
N ALA A 249 16.60 -12.85 35.28
CA ALA A 249 16.38 -14.16 34.66
C ALA A 249 17.53 -14.42 33.69
N GLY A 250 18.46 -15.30 34.09
CA GLY A 250 19.56 -15.74 33.24
C GLY A 250 19.04 -16.59 32.09
N GLY A 251 19.11 -16.03 30.88
CA GLY A 251 18.99 -16.76 29.62
C GLY A 251 20.14 -16.33 28.73
N VAL A 252 21.10 -17.23 28.52
CA VAL A 252 22.24 -17.04 27.62
C VAL A 252 21.71 -17.00 26.19
N PHE A 253 21.73 -15.83 25.56
CA PHE A 253 21.67 -15.69 24.11
C PHE A 253 23.07 -15.30 23.60
N PRO A 254 23.59 -15.92 22.53
CA PRO A 254 24.90 -15.55 22.01
C PRO A 254 24.79 -14.16 21.37
N SER A 255 25.51 -13.20 21.95
CA SER A 255 25.81 -11.92 21.33
C SER A 255 26.79 -12.13 20.18
N GLY A 256 26.26 -12.50 19.01
CA GLY A 256 26.97 -12.34 17.76
C GLY A 256 26.82 -10.90 17.28
N GLU A 257 27.90 -10.12 17.35
CA GLU A 257 28.05 -8.92 16.51
C GLU A 257 27.83 -9.35 15.05
N VAL A 258 26.75 -8.87 14.44
CA VAL A 258 26.60 -8.95 12.99
C VAL A 258 27.34 -7.74 12.43
N ASP A 259 28.54 -8.00 11.94
CA ASP A 259 29.32 -7.08 11.11
C ASP A 259 28.51 -6.78 9.85
N LEU A 260 27.98 -5.56 9.74
CA LEU A 260 27.24 -5.09 8.57
C LEU A 260 28.24 -4.62 7.51
N ASP A 261 29.02 -5.57 7.01
CA ASP A 261 29.80 -5.39 5.79
C ASP A 261 28.86 -5.46 4.58
N CYS A 262 29.13 -4.56 3.64
CA CYS A 262 28.39 -4.36 2.41
C CYS A 262 28.22 -5.66 1.61
N LEU A 263 26.99 -6.17 1.54
CA LEU A 263 26.60 -7.10 0.48
C LEU A 263 26.04 -6.32 -0.70
N GLU A 264 26.66 -6.58 -1.85
CA GLU A 264 26.43 -5.99 -3.15
C GLU A 264 24.98 -6.24 -3.60
N ALA A 265 24.22 -5.17 -3.78
CA ALA A 265 22.88 -5.19 -4.38
C ALA A 265 22.95 -5.15 -5.93
N ASP A 266 23.99 -5.74 -6.53
CA ASP A 266 24.31 -5.55 -7.95
C ASP A 266 23.68 -6.61 -8.88
N GLU A 267 23.10 -7.69 -8.35
CA GLU A 267 22.44 -8.70 -9.21
C GLU A 267 21.05 -8.28 -9.71
N GLU A 268 20.33 -7.42 -9.00
CA GLU A 268 18.99 -6.94 -9.42
C GLU A 268 19.07 -5.97 -10.64
N PHE A 269 20.28 -5.52 -11.01
CA PHE A 269 20.52 -4.63 -12.16
C PHE A 269 20.85 -5.35 -13.47
N ALA A 270 21.17 -6.65 -13.45
CA ALA A 270 21.52 -7.40 -14.66
C ALA A 270 20.34 -7.50 -15.65
N PHE A 271 19.11 -7.59 -15.14
CA PHE A 271 17.88 -7.63 -15.95
C PHE A 271 17.60 -6.34 -16.73
N LEU A 272 18.20 -5.21 -16.33
CA LEU A 272 18.00 -3.90 -16.99
C LEU A 272 19.04 -3.59 -18.08
N ARG A 273 20.06 -4.45 -18.27
CA ARG A 273 21.21 -4.14 -19.15
C ARG A 273 21.17 -4.82 -20.53
N GLU A 274 20.49 -5.94 -20.72
CA GLU A 274 20.54 -6.72 -21.97
C GLU A 274 19.55 -6.28 -23.08
N GLY A 275 19.05 -5.04 -23.03
CA GLY A 275 18.11 -4.51 -24.04
C GLY A 275 18.74 -3.73 -25.21
N PHE A 276 20.06 -3.73 -25.36
CA PHE A 276 20.76 -2.95 -26.39
C PHE A 276 21.82 -3.78 -27.13
N THR A 277 21.36 -4.62 -28.06
CA THR A 277 22.11 -4.95 -29.27
C THR A 277 21.17 -4.79 -30.45
N GLU A 278 21.51 -3.90 -31.38
CA GLU A 278 20.84 -3.73 -32.66
C GLU A 278 20.91 -5.06 -33.43
N GLY A 279 19.76 -5.72 -33.57
CA GLY A 279 19.59 -6.88 -34.44
C GLY A 279 18.92 -6.46 -35.74
N GLU A 280 19.66 -6.64 -36.83
CA GLU A 280 19.27 -6.35 -38.22
C GLU A 280 18.01 -7.11 -38.65
N GLY A 281 17.34 -6.55 -39.66
CA GLY A 281 16.01 -6.93 -40.10
C GLY A 281 15.87 -8.31 -40.74
N GLY A 282 14.62 -8.78 -40.70
CA GLY A 282 14.15 -9.95 -41.44
C GLY A 282 12.63 -9.89 -41.55
N GLY A 283 12.13 -9.25 -42.61
CA GLY A 283 10.70 -9.23 -42.92
C GLY A 283 10.21 -10.62 -43.31
N ARG A 284 9.04 -10.98 -42.79
CA ARG A 284 8.24 -12.08 -43.33
C ARG A 284 6.78 -11.67 -43.31
N GLU A 285 6.21 -11.53 -44.51
CA GLU A 285 4.77 -11.54 -44.77
C GLU A 285 4.19 -12.85 -44.22
N VAL A 286 3.05 -12.74 -43.55
CA VAL A 286 2.18 -13.87 -43.24
C VAL A 286 0.84 -13.58 -43.90
N GLU A 287 0.54 -14.36 -44.93
CA GLU A 287 -0.78 -14.47 -45.55
C GLU A 287 -1.78 -15.01 -44.52
N LEU A 288 -2.96 -14.40 -44.45
CA LEU A 288 -4.09 -14.88 -43.67
C LEU A 288 -5.17 -15.33 -44.67
N GLU A 289 -5.28 -16.64 -44.87
CA GLU A 289 -6.42 -17.29 -45.51
C GLU A 289 -7.39 -17.83 -44.45
N ASP A 290 -8.68 -17.52 -44.68
CA ASP A 290 -9.90 -18.30 -44.45
C ASP A 290 -10.15 -19.04 -43.12
N ALA A 291 -11.22 -18.59 -42.42
CA ALA A 291 -12.24 -19.48 -41.88
C ALA A 291 -13.53 -18.69 -41.56
N ILE A 292 -14.50 -18.77 -42.47
CA ILE A 292 -15.92 -18.48 -42.23
C ILE A 292 -16.60 -19.79 -41.82
N PRO A 293 -17.57 -19.75 -40.89
CA PRO A 293 -18.77 -20.54 -41.11
C PRO A 293 -20.04 -19.66 -41.14
N GLU A 294 -20.75 -19.80 -42.26
CA GLU A 294 -22.20 -19.66 -42.43
C GLU A 294 -22.93 -20.46 -41.32
N GLU A 295 -24.15 -20.20 -40.87
CA GLU A 295 -25.32 -19.57 -41.47
C GLU A 295 -26.34 -19.36 -40.32
N GLY A 296 -27.25 -18.39 -40.43
CA GLY A 296 -28.26 -18.13 -39.39
C GLY A 296 -29.24 -17.03 -39.73
N THR A 297 -30.11 -17.31 -40.69
CA THR A 297 -31.24 -16.51 -41.19
C THR A 297 -32.10 -15.82 -40.11
N PHE A 298 -32.49 -14.56 -40.33
CA PHE A 298 -33.90 -14.14 -40.20
C PHE A 298 -34.24 -12.84 -40.97
N ARG A 299 -35.43 -12.88 -41.60
CA ARG A 299 -36.15 -11.82 -42.35
C ARG A 299 -36.28 -10.54 -41.50
N GLY A 300 -36.23 -9.30 -42.01
CA GLY A 300 -36.74 -8.78 -43.27
C GLY A 300 -38.03 -7.99 -43.02
N THR A 301 -37.95 -6.66 -42.93
CA THR A 301 -39.05 -5.74 -43.31
C THR A 301 -38.48 -4.37 -43.69
N ASP A 302 -38.84 -3.97 -44.91
CA ASP A 302 -38.77 -2.63 -45.49
C ASP A 302 -39.33 -1.52 -44.58
N VAL A 303 -38.89 -0.27 -44.82
CA VAL A 303 -39.70 0.80 -45.45
C VAL A 303 -38.97 2.15 -45.29
N GLY A 304 -38.81 2.86 -46.42
CA GLY A 304 -39.17 4.28 -46.44
C GLY A 304 -38.05 5.31 -46.47
N SER A 305 -37.55 5.59 -47.67
CA SER A 305 -36.90 6.85 -48.00
C SER A 305 -37.87 8.04 -47.80
N ARG A 306 -37.41 9.14 -47.20
CA ARG A 306 -37.88 10.51 -47.53
C ARG A 306 -36.83 11.56 -47.13
N ARG A 307 -36.27 12.22 -48.14
CA ARG A 307 -35.61 13.53 -48.04
C ARG A 307 -36.68 14.61 -47.92
N GLY A 308 -36.47 15.61 -47.05
CA GLY A 308 -37.30 16.81 -47.01
C GLY A 308 -36.77 17.86 -46.03
N ARG A 309 -36.40 19.01 -46.59
CA ARG A 309 -35.86 20.24 -45.96
C ARG A 309 -36.77 20.86 -44.89
N GLY A 310 -36.16 21.63 -43.97
CA GLY A 310 -36.60 23.00 -43.72
C GLY A 310 -36.89 23.43 -42.28
N ALA A 311 -36.24 24.55 -41.91
CA ALA A 311 -36.67 25.62 -41.01
C ALA A 311 -36.67 25.41 -39.47
N GLN A 312 -35.73 26.14 -38.86
CA GLN A 312 -35.91 27.11 -37.76
C GLN A 312 -37.23 27.10 -36.97
N ASP A 313 -37.04 27.06 -35.64
CA ASP A 313 -37.54 28.03 -34.63
C ASP A 313 -38.26 27.44 -33.41
N ILE A 314 -37.87 28.04 -32.28
CA ILE A 314 -38.58 28.22 -30.99
C ILE A 314 -38.30 27.22 -29.85
N ALA A 315 -38.01 27.89 -28.74
CA ALA A 315 -37.65 27.44 -27.40
C ALA A 315 -38.87 26.96 -26.59
N GLU A 316 -38.61 26.07 -25.64
CA GLU A 316 -39.34 25.92 -24.36
C GLU A 316 -38.40 25.16 -23.39
N VAL A 317 -37.86 25.84 -22.37
CA VAL A 317 -38.34 25.86 -20.97
C VAL A 317 -38.32 24.48 -20.31
N TYR A 318 -37.29 24.26 -19.48
CA TYR A 318 -37.40 23.58 -18.19
C TYR A 318 -36.43 24.26 -17.21
N LEU A 319 -36.98 25.16 -16.39
CA LEU A 319 -36.42 25.49 -15.09
C LEU A 319 -37.13 24.55 -14.11
N ALA A 320 -36.40 23.61 -13.53
CA ALA A 320 -36.84 22.89 -12.34
C ALA A 320 -36.02 23.44 -11.19
N GLU A 321 -36.76 23.89 -10.17
CA GLU A 321 -36.30 24.51 -8.94
C GLU A 321 -35.39 23.54 -8.16
N GLU A 322 -34.20 24.01 -7.78
CA GLU A 322 -33.39 23.36 -6.74
C GLU A 322 -34.00 23.73 -5.38
N GLU A 323 -34.64 22.77 -4.73
CA GLU A 323 -34.94 22.85 -3.30
C GLU A 323 -33.65 22.65 -2.51
N GLU A 324 -33.34 23.64 -1.66
CA GLU A 324 -32.29 23.60 -0.65
C GLU A 324 -32.62 22.54 0.41
N GLU A 325 -31.86 21.45 0.46
CA GLU A 325 -31.76 20.62 1.66
C GLU A 325 -30.30 20.42 2.09
N GLY A 326 -30.01 20.88 3.31
CA GLY A 326 -29.08 20.20 4.21
C GLY A 326 -27.59 20.26 3.88
N GLY A 327 -27.01 21.45 3.78
CA GLY A 327 -25.56 21.62 3.69
C GLY A 327 -24.82 21.18 4.96
N GLU A 328 -24.42 19.91 5.03
CA GLU A 328 -23.31 19.50 5.88
C GLU A 328 -22.00 20.13 5.35
N SER A 329 -21.44 21.05 6.13
CA SER A 329 -20.16 21.70 5.85
C SER A 329 -19.00 20.71 5.97
N TYR A 330 -18.70 20.00 4.87
CA TYR A 330 -17.42 19.31 4.72
C TYR A 330 -16.34 20.33 4.35
N THR A 331 -15.38 20.55 5.25
CA THR A 331 -14.28 21.48 5.03
C THR A 331 -13.39 21.03 3.87
N LEU A 332 -13.33 21.87 2.83
CA LEU A 332 -12.49 21.86 1.63
C LEU A 332 -10.96 21.85 1.89
N SER A 333 -10.45 20.88 2.67
CA SER A 333 -9.02 20.79 3.03
C SER A 333 -8.31 19.48 2.65
N GLN A 334 -8.98 18.57 1.95
CA GLN A 334 -8.40 17.27 1.52
C GLN A 334 -7.94 17.20 0.05
N TRP A 335 -7.76 18.32 -0.65
CA TRP A 335 -7.41 18.30 -2.08
C TRP A 335 -6.12 19.06 -2.41
N PRO A 336 -5.03 18.35 -2.75
CA PRO A 336 -4.01 18.93 -3.62
C PRO A 336 -3.67 18.02 -4.81
N TYR A 337 -4.66 17.32 -5.38
CA TYR A 337 -4.53 16.73 -6.71
C TYR A 337 -5.59 17.28 -7.64
N THR A 338 -5.50 18.58 -7.95
CA THR A 338 -5.99 19.03 -9.25
C THR A 338 -5.15 18.31 -10.30
N LEU A 339 -5.81 17.42 -11.03
CA LEU A 339 -5.31 16.68 -12.17
C LEU A 339 -4.40 17.57 -13.01
N ILE A 340 -3.12 17.21 -13.07
CA ILE A 340 -2.19 17.87 -13.97
C ILE A 340 -2.38 17.24 -15.35
N PRO A 341 -2.86 17.98 -16.38
CA PRO A 341 -2.84 17.47 -17.74
C PRO A 341 -1.42 17.00 -18.09
N ARG A 342 -1.24 15.88 -18.79
CA ARG A 342 0.09 15.40 -19.22
C ARG A 342 0.94 16.52 -19.85
N GLY A 343 0.30 17.41 -20.61
CA GLY A 343 0.94 18.59 -21.19
C GLY A 343 1.31 19.70 -20.20
N PHE A 344 0.67 19.79 -19.03
CA PHE A 344 1.08 20.66 -17.92
C PHE A 344 2.15 19.98 -17.05
N PHE A 345 2.13 18.66 -16.84
CA PHE A 345 3.20 17.94 -16.13
C PHE A 345 4.53 18.09 -16.87
N LEU A 346 4.52 17.78 -18.17
CA LEU A 346 5.70 17.94 -19.02
C LEU A 346 6.12 19.41 -19.12
N ARG A 347 5.17 20.36 -19.19
CA ARG A 347 5.50 21.79 -19.17
C ARG A 347 6.00 22.28 -17.83
N GLN A 348 5.53 21.77 -16.70
CA GLN A 348 6.04 22.13 -15.38
C GLN A 348 7.42 21.54 -15.15
N LEU A 349 7.65 20.30 -15.59
CA LEU A 349 8.99 19.72 -15.65
C LEU A 349 9.92 20.60 -16.50
N GLU A 350 9.48 20.96 -17.71
CA GLU A 350 10.24 21.81 -18.63
C GLU A 350 10.45 23.23 -18.06
N LEU A 351 9.43 23.85 -17.45
CA LEU A 351 9.50 25.18 -16.86
C LEU A 351 10.38 25.17 -15.61
N HIS A 352 10.28 24.16 -14.75
CA HIS A 352 11.14 23.96 -13.59
C HIS A 352 12.59 23.79 -14.03
N TRP A 353 12.82 22.97 -15.06
CA TRP A 353 14.13 22.76 -15.66
C TRP A 353 14.72 24.04 -16.27
N LYS A 354 13.90 24.82 -16.99
CA LYS A 354 14.29 26.09 -17.63
C LYS A 354 14.51 27.24 -16.65
N THR A 355 13.69 27.35 -15.60
CA THR A 355 13.71 28.51 -14.68
C THR A 355 14.72 28.38 -13.55
N ARG A 356 15.05 27.16 -13.11
CA ARG A 356 16.04 26.95 -12.02
C ARG A 356 17.45 26.64 -12.51
N GLY A 357 17.65 26.41 -13.81
CA GLY A 357 18.94 26.04 -14.38
C GLY A 357 19.36 24.63 -13.95
N ALA A 358 19.60 23.74 -14.90
CA ALA A 358 20.01 22.35 -14.66
C ALA A 358 21.31 22.18 -13.82
N LYS A 359 22.03 23.25 -13.49
CA LYS A 359 23.36 23.18 -12.86
C LYS A 359 23.33 22.84 -11.35
N ASP A 360 22.21 23.05 -10.65
CA ASP A 360 22.14 22.95 -9.18
C ASP A 360 21.36 21.74 -8.63
N LEU A 361 20.79 20.88 -9.49
CA LEU A 361 19.92 19.75 -9.09
C LEU A 361 20.36 18.39 -9.64
N GLU A 362 21.53 18.28 -10.26
CA GLU A 362 22.06 17.00 -10.75
C GLU A 362 22.48 16.10 -9.57
N CYS A 363 21.62 15.16 -9.23
CA CYS A 363 21.99 14.02 -8.41
C CYS A 363 22.84 13.08 -9.27
N PRO A 364 24.07 12.77 -8.85
CA PRO A 364 24.99 12.02 -9.70
C PRO A 364 24.65 10.53 -9.75
N PRO A 365 25.03 9.85 -10.84
CA PRO A 365 24.77 8.43 -11.04
C PRO A 365 25.42 7.57 -9.96
N SER A 366 24.82 6.41 -9.70
CA SER A 366 25.26 5.41 -8.71
C SER A 366 26.46 4.57 -9.18
N SER A 367 27.29 5.04 -10.13
CA SER A 367 28.40 4.24 -10.62
C SER A 367 29.49 4.06 -9.56
N SER A 368 30.04 2.85 -9.49
CA SER A 368 31.19 2.43 -8.69
C SER A 368 32.54 2.99 -9.18
N LEU A 369 32.52 3.94 -10.13
CA LEU A 369 33.74 4.57 -10.63
C LEU A 369 34.22 5.67 -9.67
N PRO A 370 35.55 5.80 -9.46
CA PRO A 370 36.11 6.88 -8.66
C PRO A 370 35.67 8.22 -9.24
N LEU A 371 34.98 8.99 -8.42
CA LEU A 371 34.43 10.28 -8.81
C LEU A 371 35.51 11.24 -9.29
N THR A 372 35.22 11.96 -10.35
CA THR A 372 35.98 13.16 -10.64
C THR A 372 35.75 14.19 -9.53
N ARG A 373 36.75 15.03 -9.25
CA ARG A 373 36.66 16.12 -8.27
C ARG A 373 35.46 17.06 -8.55
N ALA A 374 35.08 17.23 -9.82
CA ALA A 374 33.92 18.03 -10.23
C ALA A 374 32.59 17.38 -9.83
N GLU A 375 32.45 16.05 -10.02
CA GLU A 375 31.27 15.31 -9.58
C GLU A 375 31.19 15.26 -8.05
N ALA A 376 32.31 15.11 -7.34
CA ALA A 376 32.35 15.18 -5.87
C ALA A 376 31.92 16.56 -5.33
N LEU A 377 32.27 17.65 -6.01
CA LEU A 377 31.83 19.00 -5.64
C LEU A 377 30.35 19.25 -5.96
N LYS A 378 29.83 18.74 -7.10
CA LYS A 378 28.39 18.72 -7.39
C LYS A 378 27.60 17.91 -6.36
N ARG A 379 28.11 16.73 -5.94
CA ARG A 379 27.57 15.91 -4.84
C ARG A 379 27.42 16.72 -3.56
N LYS A 380 28.46 17.47 -3.19
CA LYS A 380 28.47 18.32 -2.00
C LYS A 380 27.46 19.48 -2.11
N ALA A 381 27.21 20.02 -3.30
CA ALA A 381 26.25 21.11 -3.52
C ALA A 381 24.78 20.65 -3.45
N VAL A 382 24.42 19.53 -4.10
CA VAL A 382 23.06 18.97 -4.03
C VAL A 382 22.75 18.46 -2.62
N SER A 383 23.69 17.79 -1.96
CA SER A 383 23.57 17.40 -0.54
C SER A 383 23.38 18.63 0.37
N ARG A 384 24.08 19.74 0.11
CA ARG A 384 23.92 21.00 0.86
C ARG A 384 22.57 21.68 0.64
N SER A 385 21.90 21.42 -0.50
CA SER A 385 20.56 21.98 -0.74
C SER A 385 19.50 21.37 0.19
N GLY A 386 19.75 20.15 0.69
CA GLY A 386 18.86 19.42 1.61
C GLY A 386 17.53 19.04 0.99
N LEU A 387 17.42 18.98 -0.34
CA LEU A 387 16.12 18.83 -1.02
C LEU A 387 15.64 17.37 -1.10
N TYR A 388 16.55 16.39 -1.04
CA TYR A 388 16.21 14.99 -1.20
C TYR A 388 16.91 14.13 -0.14
N SER A 389 16.14 13.54 0.79
CA SER A 389 16.65 12.81 1.97
C SER A 389 16.16 11.37 2.05
N CYS A 390 15.57 10.84 0.96
CA CYS A 390 14.96 9.51 0.97
C CYS A 390 16.00 8.39 1.19
N TRP A 391 17.22 8.54 0.67
CA TRP A 391 18.28 7.54 0.87
C TRP A 391 19.73 8.02 0.61
N TYR A 392 19.98 9.33 0.51
CA TYR A 392 21.31 9.82 0.12
C TYR A 392 22.36 9.73 1.25
N ALA A 393 23.52 9.15 0.93
CA ALA A 393 24.48 8.55 1.87
C ALA A 393 25.22 9.46 2.89
N PRO A 394 25.52 10.76 2.66
CA PRO A 394 26.17 11.57 3.70
C PRO A 394 25.20 12.03 4.79
N THR A 395 23.88 11.94 4.57
CA THR A 395 22.85 12.52 5.43
C THR A 395 21.78 11.48 5.76
N ARG A 396 22.15 10.40 6.46
CA ARG A 396 21.26 9.32 6.98
C ARG A 396 20.08 9.80 7.85
N HIS A 397 19.75 11.09 7.86
CA HIS A 397 18.59 11.67 8.49
C HIS A 397 17.32 11.42 7.68
N ILE A 398 17.04 10.15 7.36
CA ILE A 398 15.71 9.75 6.89
C ILE A 398 14.72 10.18 7.99
N PRO A 399 13.63 10.89 7.68
CA PRO A 399 12.79 11.55 8.67
C PRO A 399 11.85 10.59 9.40
N TYR A 400 12.35 9.44 9.84
CA TYR A 400 11.62 8.43 10.60
C TYR A 400 10.97 8.97 11.87
N ALA A 401 11.53 10.01 12.48
CA ALA A 401 10.89 10.69 13.61
C ALA A 401 9.50 11.25 13.23
N ARG A 402 9.34 11.77 12.01
CA ARG A 402 8.04 12.25 11.49
C ARG A 402 7.08 11.09 11.29
N LEU A 403 7.55 10.01 10.64
CA LEU A 403 6.75 8.81 10.41
C LEU A 403 6.29 8.19 11.75
N LYS A 404 7.19 8.08 12.74
CA LYS A 404 6.86 7.60 14.10
C LYS A 404 5.85 8.51 14.81
N GLY A 405 6.01 9.82 14.69
CA GLY A 405 5.06 10.80 15.23
C GLY A 405 3.67 10.66 14.61
N TYR A 406 3.61 10.52 13.29
CA TYR A 406 2.39 10.24 12.54
C TYR A 406 1.73 8.92 12.97
N MET A 407 2.49 7.82 13.04
CA MET A 407 2.01 6.51 13.51
C MET A 407 1.34 6.60 14.88
N ARG A 408 2.00 7.24 15.85
CA ARG A 408 1.46 7.44 17.20
C ARG A 408 0.20 8.29 17.19
N LYS A 409 0.18 9.37 16.40
CA LYS A 409 -0.96 10.28 16.28
C LYS A 409 -2.18 9.56 15.73
N VAL A 410 -2.05 8.85 14.62
CA VAL A 410 -3.16 8.13 13.97
C VAL A 410 -3.67 7.01 14.87
N SER A 411 -2.78 6.09 15.28
CA SER A 411 -3.17 4.95 16.11
C SER A 411 -3.79 5.36 17.44
N GLY A 412 -3.21 6.38 18.11
CA GLY A 412 -3.75 6.93 19.35
C GLY A 412 -5.11 7.63 19.18
N THR A 413 -5.41 8.16 17.99
CA THR A 413 -6.71 8.77 17.68
C THR A 413 -7.81 7.71 17.59
N PHE A 414 -7.57 6.62 16.85
CA PHE A 414 -8.54 5.53 16.73
C PHE A 414 -8.75 4.77 18.03
N HIS A 415 -7.69 4.60 18.83
CA HIS A 415 -7.79 4.04 20.17
C HIS A 415 -8.66 4.87 21.13
N LYS A 416 -8.70 6.20 20.95
CA LYS A 416 -9.60 7.06 21.72
C LYS A 416 -11.03 6.97 21.22
N PHE A 417 -11.24 6.89 19.90
CA PHE A 417 -12.57 6.77 19.33
C PHE A 417 -13.27 5.48 19.76
N SER A 418 -12.55 4.36 19.84
CA SER A 418 -13.11 3.08 20.29
C SER A 418 -13.56 3.07 21.75
N ARG A 419 -13.14 4.03 22.58
CA ARG A 419 -13.53 4.13 24.00
C ARG A 419 -14.79 4.95 24.26
N GLY A 420 -15.29 5.71 23.28
CA GLY A 420 -16.34 6.69 23.53
C GLY A 420 -17.36 6.88 22.42
N LYS A 421 -17.27 6.14 21.31
CA LYS A 421 -18.24 6.21 20.21
C LYS A 421 -18.85 4.85 19.93
N SER A 422 -20.07 4.89 19.40
CA SER A 422 -20.82 3.74 18.93
C SER A 422 -20.43 3.29 17.51
N PHE A 423 -19.39 3.85 16.89
CA PHE A 423 -18.90 3.41 15.59
C PHE A 423 -17.44 3.79 15.37
N VAL A 424 -16.63 2.80 14.95
CA VAL A 424 -15.26 3.01 14.46
C VAL A 424 -15.18 2.37 13.07
N PRO A 425 -15.07 3.15 11.99
CA PRO A 425 -14.93 2.59 10.65
C PRO A 425 -13.57 1.90 10.51
N PRO A 426 -13.42 0.98 9.53
CA PRO A 426 -12.11 0.56 9.07
C PRO A 426 -11.27 1.79 8.67
N TRP A 427 -9.95 1.70 8.88
CA TRP A 427 -9.06 2.84 8.69
C TRP A 427 -7.67 2.39 8.26
N ILE A 428 -6.96 3.29 7.58
CA ILE A 428 -5.64 3.00 7.00
C ILE A 428 -4.57 3.82 7.73
N LEU A 429 -3.51 3.16 8.17
CA LEU A 429 -2.24 3.78 8.51
C LEU A 429 -1.33 3.74 7.27
N GLN A 430 -1.07 4.90 6.67
CA GLN A 430 -0.21 5.01 5.49
C GLN A 430 1.26 5.02 5.89
N LEU A 431 1.90 3.87 5.76
CA LEU A 431 3.28 3.63 6.16
C LEU A 431 4.19 3.60 4.93
N HIS A 432 4.11 4.66 4.15
CA HIS A 432 4.95 4.91 3.00
C HIS A 432 5.24 6.40 2.89
N TRP A 433 6.20 6.77 2.05
CA TRP A 433 6.50 8.17 1.82
C TRP A 433 5.39 8.82 1.01
N GLN A 434 4.98 10.01 1.42
CA GLN A 434 4.06 10.85 0.67
C GLN A 434 4.87 11.70 -0.31
N TYR A 435 4.30 11.99 -1.48
CA TYR A 435 4.96 12.71 -2.56
C TYR A 435 4.09 13.85 -3.06
N ASP A 436 4.70 15.01 -3.28
CA ASP A 436 4.13 16.11 -4.06
C ASP A 436 4.89 16.30 -5.39
N MET A 437 4.41 17.19 -6.24
CA MET A 437 5.05 17.51 -7.52
C MET A 437 6.53 17.91 -7.37
N SER A 438 6.89 18.65 -6.32
CA SER A 438 8.27 19.08 -6.11
C SER A 438 9.16 17.90 -5.76
N SER A 439 8.66 16.95 -4.98
CA SER A 439 9.38 15.72 -4.65
C SER A 439 9.58 14.79 -5.84
N VAL A 440 8.58 14.68 -6.71
CA VAL A 440 8.66 13.92 -7.96
C VAL A 440 9.74 14.53 -8.85
N CYS A 441 9.75 15.86 -9.03
CA CYS A 441 10.80 16.54 -9.79
C CYS A 441 12.20 16.34 -9.19
N ALA A 442 12.33 16.45 -7.87
CA ALA A 442 13.61 16.23 -7.18
C ALA A 442 14.09 14.78 -7.32
N GLY A 443 13.20 13.81 -7.08
CA GLY A 443 13.50 12.40 -7.23
C GLY A 443 13.81 12.01 -8.68
N LEU A 444 13.11 12.57 -9.68
CA LEU A 444 13.45 12.40 -11.10
C LEU A 444 14.86 12.91 -11.41
N SER A 445 15.24 14.06 -10.86
CA SER A 445 16.60 14.61 -10.99
C SER A 445 17.65 13.71 -10.32
N CYS A 446 17.21 12.87 -9.37
CA CYS A 446 18.00 11.84 -8.69
C CYS A 446 17.85 10.43 -9.22
N ASN A 447 17.25 10.28 -10.41
CA ASN A 447 16.97 8.99 -11.02
C ASN A 447 16.30 8.00 -10.04
N SER A 448 15.44 8.53 -9.17
CA SER A 448 14.70 7.75 -8.20
C SER A 448 13.28 7.43 -8.68
N SER A 449 12.58 6.67 -7.85
CA SER A 449 11.17 6.29 -7.97
C SER A 449 10.63 6.02 -6.56
N ILE A 450 9.31 5.86 -6.45
CA ILE A 450 8.67 5.45 -5.19
C ILE A 450 9.27 4.13 -4.69
N LEU A 451 9.36 3.12 -5.56
CA LEU A 451 9.94 1.81 -5.21
C LEU A 451 11.41 1.89 -4.79
N LEU A 452 12.23 2.69 -5.48
CA LEU A 452 13.62 2.91 -5.07
C LEU A 452 13.70 3.60 -3.71
N ASP A 453 12.79 4.52 -3.43
CA ASP A 453 12.74 5.22 -2.15
C ASP A 453 12.36 4.28 -1.01
N VAL A 454 11.46 3.33 -1.23
CA VAL A 454 11.12 2.29 -0.26
C VAL A 454 12.33 1.41 0.05
N VAL A 455 12.92 0.81 -0.99
CA VAL A 455 14.03 -0.14 -0.86
C VAL A 455 15.23 0.53 -0.20
N ARG A 456 15.63 1.71 -0.70
CA ARG A 456 16.85 2.36 -0.24
C ARG A 456 16.68 3.10 1.09
N SER A 457 15.48 3.59 1.40
CA SER A 457 15.23 4.11 2.74
C SER A 457 15.22 2.99 3.76
N LYS A 458 14.83 1.76 3.38
CA LYS A 458 14.48 0.65 4.29
C LYS A 458 13.26 0.96 5.16
N VAL A 459 12.30 1.74 4.65
CA VAL A 459 11.08 2.13 5.42
C VAL A 459 10.28 0.91 5.90
N ASN A 460 10.15 -0.15 5.09
CA ASN A 460 9.42 -1.37 5.49
C ASN A 460 10.15 -2.13 6.61
N VAL A 461 11.48 -2.23 6.55
CA VAL A 461 12.31 -2.83 7.63
C VAL A 461 12.21 -1.98 8.91
N TRP A 462 12.30 -0.66 8.78
CA TRP A 462 12.15 0.25 9.92
C TRP A 462 10.77 0.12 10.57
N ALA A 463 9.73 0.00 9.76
CA ALA A 463 8.36 -0.16 10.20
C ALA A 463 8.12 -1.48 10.93
N ALA A 464 8.62 -2.60 10.40
CA ALA A 464 8.48 -3.92 11.01
C ALA A 464 8.92 -3.93 12.49
N ARG A 465 10.00 -3.20 12.81
CA ARG A 465 10.50 -3.03 14.20
C ARG A 465 9.52 -2.33 15.15
N HIS A 466 8.56 -1.58 14.61
CA HIS A 466 7.65 -0.72 15.36
C HIS A 466 6.20 -1.22 15.32
N VAL A 467 5.81 -2.05 14.36
CA VAL A 467 4.42 -2.53 14.20
C VAL A 467 3.96 -3.39 15.38
N ALA A 468 4.86 -4.24 15.91
CA ALA A 468 4.57 -5.10 17.05
C ALA A 468 4.50 -4.33 18.40
N ASP A 469 4.96 -3.09 18.45
CA ASP A 469 4.96 -2.27 19.67
C ASP A 469 3.55 -1.70 19.95
N LEU A 470 2.81 -2.35 20.84
CA LEU A 470 1.46 -1.94 21.25
C LEU A 470 1.44 -0.59 22.00
N ALA A 471 2.54 -0.19 22.63
CA ALA A 471 2.61 1.12 23.29
C ALA A 471 2.71 2.24 22.25
N LEU A 472 3.40 1.98 21.13
CA LEU A 472 3.47 2.91 20.01
C LEU A 472 2.17 2.91 19.18
N LEU A 473 1.62 1.73 18.92
CA LEU A 473 0.45 1.50 18.10
C LEU A 473 -0.63 0.80 18.94
N PRO A 474 -1.39 1.51 19.79
CA PRO A 474 -2.46 0.90 20.58
C PRO A 474 -3.61 0.32 19.74
N ALA A 475 -3.82 0.84 18.53
CA ALA A 475 -4.75 0.30 17.54
C ALA A 475 -4.11 0.18 16.16
N LEU A 476 -4.45 -0.85 15.38
CA LEU A 476 -4.01 -0.98 13.98
C LEU A 476 -5.04 -1.78 13.19
N ASN A 477 -5.40 -1.28 12.01
CA ASN A 477 -6.25 -1.98 11.05
C ASN A 477 -5.47 -2.21 9.75
N PHE A 478 -5.66 -1.40 8.72
CA PHE A 478 -4.90 -1.55 7.49
C PHE A 478 -3.55 -0.83 7.60
N LEU A 479 -2.47 -1.58 7.44
CA LEU A 479 -1.12 -1.05 7.33
C LEU A 479 -0.75 -0.95 5.85
N GLN A 480 -0.96 0.22 5.26
CA GLN A 480 -0.75 0.44 3.83
C GLN A 480 0.73 0.76 3.55
N VAL A 481 1.36 -0.03 2.68
CA VAL A 481 2.77 0.13 2.30
C VAL A 481 2.99 0.09 0.80
N ASP A 482 4.05 0.76 0.37
CA ASP A 482 4.64 0.58 -0.96
C ASP A 482 5.59 -0.63 -0.92
N ASP A 483 5.70 -1.35 -2.04
CA ASP A 483 6.51 -2.56 -2.23
C ASP A 483 6.32 -3.63 -1.15
N VAL A 484 5.13 -4.27 -1.12
CA VAL A 484 4.86 -5.34 -0.13
C VAL A 484 5.82 -6.52 -0.26
N CYS A 485 6.42 -6.70 -1.44
CA CYS A 485 7.36 -7.78 -1.76
C CYS A 485 8.83 -7.35 -1.64
N ALA A 486 9.13 -6.23 -0.98
CA ALA A 486 10.51 -5.82 -0.74
C ALA A 486 11.26 -6.94 0.02
N ALA A 487 12.35 -7.47 -0.56
CA ALA A 487 13.00 -8.71 -0.12
C ALA A 487 13.25 -8.82 1.41
N GLU A 488 13.78 -7.77 2.04
CA GLU A 488 13.98 -7.74 3.49
C GLU A 488 12.75 -7.20 4.23
N GLY A 489 12.10 -6.16 3.69
CA GLY A 489 11.09 -5.39 4.40
C GLY A 489 9.71 -6.03 4.45
N GLY A 490 9.28 -6.70 3.38
CA GLY A 490 7.95 -7.30 3.25
C GLY A 490 7.75 -8.45 4.23
N GLN A 491 8.68 -9.41 4.23
CA GLN A 491 8.64 -10.55 5.13
C GLN A 491 8.67 -10.13 6.61
N LEU A 492 9.62 -9.26 6.99
CA LEU A 492 9.71 -8.76 8.37
C LEU A 492 8.44 -8.04 8.81
N LEU A 493 7.77 -7.34 7.89
CA LEU A 493 6.50 -6.68 8.19
C LEU A 493 5.37 -7.68 8.43
N SER A 494 5.29 -8.74 7.62
CA SER A 494 4.33 -9.83 7.82
C SER A 494 4.54 -10.52 9.16
N GLU A 495 5.78 -10.88 9.50
CA GLU A 495 6.12 -11.45 10.81
C GLU A 495 5.76 -10.52 11.98
N ALA A 496 5.99 -9.21 11.83
CA ALA A 496 5.65 -8.23 12.86
C ALA A 496 4.14 -8.05 13.05
N VAL A 497 3.35 -8.17 11.97
CA VAL A 497 1.88 -8.16 12.03
C VAL A 497 1.35 -9.42 12.71
N GLU A 498 1.88 -10.60 12.39
CA GLU A 498 1.50 -11.86 13.04
C GLU A 498 1.83 -11.85 14.54
N LEU A 499 3.04 -11.40 14.90
CA LEU A 499 3.41 -11.23 16.31
C LEU A 499 2.47 -10.26 17.04
N ARG A 500 1.99 -9.23 16.35
CA ARG A 500 1.00 -8.30 16.90
C ARG A 500 -0.34 -8.98 17.13
N ILE A 501 -0.83 -9.77 16.18
CA ILE A 501 -2.09 -10.55 16.31
C ILE A 501 -2.01 -11.45 17.54
N GLN A 502 -0.93 -12.23 17.67
CA GLN A 502 -0.70 -13.10 18.83
C GLN A 502 -0.74 -12.33 20.15
N ARG A 503 -0.16 -11.12 20.21
CA ARG A 503 -0.22 -10.26 21.40
C ARG A 503 -1.63 -9.78 21.71
N LEU A 504 -2.43 -9.46 20.69
CA LEU A 504 -3.83 -9.06 20.87
C LEU A 504 -4.67 -10.22 21.40
N GLU A 505 -4.45 -11.43 20.92
CA GLU A 505 -5.11 -12.64 21.43
C GLU A 505 -4.82 -12.84 22.92
N ILE A 506 -3.54 -12.79 23.32
CA ILE A 506 -3.14 -12.93 24.73
C ILE A 506 -3.82 -11.88 25.60
N LEU A 507 -3.90 -10.62 25.15
CA LEU A 507 -4.54 -9.54 25.91
C LEU A 507 -6.07 -9.66 25.96
N GLY A 508 -6.70 -10.22 24.93
CA GLY A 508 -8.13 -10.54 24.90
C GLY A 508 -8.50 -11.58 25.95
N VAL A 509 -7.76 -12.70 25.97
CA VAL A 509 -7.94 -13.79 26.94
C VAL A 509 -7.81 -13.29 28.39
N VAL A 510 -6.85 -12.41 28.66
CA VAL A 510 -6.67 -11.85 30.02
C VAL A 510 -7.90 -11.05 30.47
N LYS A 511 -8.55 -10.30 29.58
CA LYS A 511 -9.73 -9.50 29.97
C LYS A 511 -10.93 -10.36 30.35
N GLU A 512 -11.14 -11.49 29.67
CA GLU A 512 -12.26 -12.38 29.99
C GLU A 512 -12.03 -13.18 31.27
N SER A 513 -10.77 -13.52 31.60
CA SER A 513 -10.44 -14.30 32.81
C SER A 513 -10.55 -13.54 34.14
N VAL A 514 -10.72 -12.22 34.11
CA VAL A 514 -10.74 -11.33 35.30
C VAL A 514 -12.15 -10.85 35.66
N HIS A 515 -13.15 -11.20 34.86
CA HIS A 515 -14.58 -10.99 35.15
C HIS A 515 -15.23 -12.29 35.62
#